data_AF-A0A838CW71-F1
#
_entry.id   AF-A0A838CW71-F1
#
_cell.length_a   1.000
_cell.length_b   1.000
_cell.length_c   1.000
_cell.angle_alpha   90.00
_cell.angle_beta   90.00
_cell.angle_gamma   90.00
#
_symmetry.space_group_name_H-M   'P 1'
#
loop_
_entity.id
_entity.type
_entity.pdbx_description
1 polymer ?
#
loop_
_entity_poly.entity_id
_entity_poly.type
_entity_poly.pdbx_seq_one_letter_code
_entity_poly.pdbx_strand_id
1 'polypeptide(L)'
;MQKMNKLSIWIVLSMVLIVGYNLVQKDIQTIRNNPDQYSAYTTPYETGITFTLSNEQIRKGITEPRLLEKVHDTNVSLIEVYERGNHNGKYVIVIGLEDEYHSLGGTMLAMFRLNPDQSSSRTVTYEVFNEDGKNVDVAHGGGDGEAPYNQSYHYELLEEDLLMGETWTFKVSGLHLLHYGKY
;
A
#
# COMPACT_ATOMS: atom_id res chain seq x y z
N MET A 1 -38.27 3.21 -52.29
CA MET A 1 -36.86 3.57 -52.08
C MET A 1 -36.77 4.38 -50.78
N GLN A 2 -36.47 3.71 -49.66
CA GLN A 2 -36.57 4.26 -48.32
C GLN A 2 -35.26 4.97 -47.98
N LYS A 3 -35.29 6.30 -47.81
CA LYS A 3 -34.12 7.09 -47.38
C LYS A 3 -33.79 6.71 -45.94
N MET A 4 -32.80 5.85 -45.74
CA MET A 4 -32.20 5.63 -44.43
C MET A 4 -31.62 6.96 -43.94
N ASN A 5 -32.15 7.46 -42.83
CA ASN A 5 -31.64 8.65 -42.14
C ASN A 5 -30.20 8.40 -41.72
N LYS A 6 -29.26 9.20 -42.25
CA LYS A 6 -27.83 9.15 -41.89
C LYS A 6 -27.56 9.41 -40.39
N LEU A 7 -28.59 9.83 -39.65
CA LEU A 7 -28.55 10.08 -38.21
C LEU A 7 -28.53 8.78 -37.37
N SER A 8 -29.09 7.68 -37.87
CA SER A 8 -29.17 6.42 -37.11
C SER A 8 -27.84 5.65 -37.08
N ILE A 9 -26.96 5.88 -38.06
CA ILE A 9 -25.68 5.16 -38.19
C ILE A 9 -24.64 5.70 -37.20
N TRP A 10 -24.70 6.98 -36.83
CA TRP A 10 -23.78 7.57 -35.85
C TRP A 10 -24.07 7.16 -34.41
N ILE A 11 -25.35 6.87 -34.07
CA ILE A 11 -25.75 6.48 -32.71
C ILE A 11 -25.35 5.03 -32.41
N VAL A 12 -25.32 4.15 -33.41
CA VAL A 12 -24.84 2.76 -33.24
C VAL A 12 -23.31 2.73 -33.14
N LEU A 13 -22.60 3.62 -33.84
CA LEU A 13 -21.13 3.68 -33.79
C LEU A 13 -20.60 4.28 -32.48
N SER A 14 -21.35 5.18 -31.82
CA SER A 14 -20.97 5.72 -30.51
C SER A 14 -21.24 4.76 -29.35
N MET A 15 -22.17 3.81 -29.49
CA MET A 15 -22.39 2.76 -28.48
C MET A 15 -21.32 1.67 -28.47
N VAL A 16 -20.57 1.46 -29.56
CA VAL A 16 -19.47 0.48 -29.60
C VAL A 16 -18.16 1.00 -28.97
N LEU A 17 -18.03 2.31 -28.79
CA LEU A 17 -16.85 2.92 -28.14
C LEU A 17 -17.01 3.13 -26.62
N ILE A 18 -18.19 2.80 -26.06
CA ILE A 18 -18.43 2.80 -24.61
C ILE A 18 -18.66 1.36 -24.11
N VAL A 19 -17.99 0.38 -24.73
CA VAL A 19 -17.56 -0.79 -23.94
C VAL A 19 -16.33 -0.31 -23.21
N GLY A 20 -16.61 0.30 -22.05
CA GLY A 20 -15.61 0.74 -21.10
C GLY A 20 -14.55 -0.32 -20.98
N TYR A 21 -13.33 0.05 -21.33
CA TYR A 21 -12.12 -0.60 -20.89
C TYR A 21 -12.09 -0.45 -19.35
N ASN A 22 -12.96 -1.17 -18.66
CA ASN A 22 -12.65 -1.70 -17.34
C ASN A 22 -11.55 -2.74 -17.61
N LEU A 23 -10.36 -2.25 -17.97
CA LEU A 23 -9.13 -2.99 -17.76
C LEU A 23 -9.18 -3.23 -16.27
N VAL A 24 -9.62 -4.43 -15.87
CA VAL A 24 -9.46 -4.89 -14.50
C VAL A 24 -7.97 -4.76 -14.24
N GLN A 25 -7.60 -3.69 -13.54
CA GLN A 25 -6.22 -3.38 -13.25
C GLN A 25 -5.78 -4.51 -12.33
N LYS A 26 -4.99 -5.42 -12.88
CA LYS A 26 -4.46 -6.53 -12.11
C LYS A 26 -3.53 -5.95 -11.07
N ASP A 27 -3.74 -6.35 -9.83
CA ASP A 27 -3.01 -5.87 -8.68
C ASP A 27 -2.55 -7.06 -7.81
N ILE A 28 -1.87 -6.72 -6.73
CA ILE A 28 -1.39 -7.72 -5.76
C ILE A 28 -2.53 -8.55 -5.17
N GLN A 29 -3.73 -7.97 -5.01
CA GLN A 29 -4.90 -8.66 -4.48
C GLN A 29 -5.41 -9.72 -5.47
N THR A 30 -5.41 -9.39 -6.77
CA THR A 30 -5.77 -10.31 -7.85
C THR A 30 -4.85 -11.52 -7.87
N ILE A 31 -3.54 -11.32 -7.71
CA ILE A 31 -2.55 -12.39 -7.63
C ILE A 31 -2.79 -13.23 -6.37
N ARG A 32 -2.93 -12.58 -5.21
CA ARG A 32 -3.16 -13.25 -3.92
C ARG A 32 -4.42 -14.13 -3.93
N ASN A 33 -5.47 -13.69 -4.59
CA ASN A 33 -6.74 -14.41 -4.65
C ASN A 33 -6.72 -15.55 -5.69
N ASN A 34 -5.71 -15.62 -6.56
CA ASN A 34 -5.61 -16.61 -7.62
C ASN A 34 -4.15 -17.10 -7.80
N PRO A 35 -3.43 -17.52 -6.73
CA PRO A 35 -1.99 -17.71 -6.77
C PRO A 35 -1.55 -18.73 -7.83
N ASP A 36 -2.35 -19.79 -8.03
CA ASP A 36 -2.12 -20.80 -9.06
C ASP A 36 -2.07 -20.23 -10.48
N GLN A 37 -2.91 -19.24 -10.80
CA GLN A 37 -2.95 -18.66 -12.15
C GLN A 37 -1.68 -17.86 -12.49
N TYR A 38 -0.91 -17.51 -11.46
CA TYR A 38 0.26 -16.66 -11.55
C TYR A 38 1.54 -17.36 -11.05
N SER A 39 1.51 -18.69 -10.85
CA SER A 39 2.63 -19.45 -10.27
C SER A 39 3.20 -18.77 -9.03
N ALA A 40 2.34 -18.18 -8.21
CA ALA A 40 2.75 -17.19 -7.24
C ALA A 40 3.22 -17.82 -5.92
N TYR A 41 4.28 -17.27 -5.34
CA TYR A 41 4.80 -17.67 -4.04
C TYR A 41 5.42 -16.49 -3.31
N THR A 42 5.59 -16.61 -1.99
CA THR A 42 6.20 -15.55 -1.18
C THR A 42 7.48 -16.01 -0.50
N THR A 43 8.47 -15.13 -0.44
CA THR A 43 9.68 -15.29 0.40
C THR A 43 9.75 -14.19 1.45
N PRO A 44 10.36 -14.41 2.63
CA PRO A 44 10.57 -13.34 3.61
C PRO A 44 11.35 -12.15 3.04
N TYR A 45 10.98 -10.93 3.45
CA TYR A 45 11.77 -9.72 3.22
C TYR A 45 12.44 -9.29 4.52
N GLU A 46 13.72 -9.66 4.66
CA GLU A 46 14.46 -9.55 5.94
C GLU A 46 14.81 -8.11 6.34
N THR A 47 14.94 -7.19 5.38
CA THR A 47 15.35 -5.80 5.65
C THR A 47 14.29 -5.02 6.41
N GLY A 48 13.00 -5.25 6.10
CA GLY A 48 11.91 -4.38 6.55
C GLY A 48 11.96 -2.99 5.90
N ILE A 49 11.07 -2.11 6.34
CA ILE A 49 11.03 -0.69 5.92
C ILE A 49 11.29 0.14 7.17
N THR A 50 12.23 1.09 7.09
CA THR A 50 12.57 2.00 8.19
C THR A 50 12.63 3.44 7.69
N PHE A 51 11.97 4.35 8.40
CA PHE A 51 12.03 5.78 8.10
C PHE A 51 11.93 6.62 9.37
N THR A 52 12.34 7.88 9.25
CA THR A 52 12.39 8.81 10.36
C THR A 52 11.60 10.08 10.05
N LEU A 53 10.93 10.62 11.07
CA LEU A 53 10.23 11.89 11.04
C LEU A 53 10.62 12.73 12.26
N SER A 54 10.79 14.04 12.08
CA SER A 54 10.88 14.95 13.22
C SER A 54 9.51 15.16 13.87
N ASN A 55 9.51 15.58 15.13
CA ASN A 55 8.32 15.99 15.85
C ASN A 55 7.53 17.06 15.07
N GLU A 56 8.25 18.04 14.51
CA GLU A 56 7.69 19.07 13.64
C GLU A 56 6.98 18.50 12.41
N GLN A 57 7.58 17.51 11.73
CA GLN A 57 6.97 16.85 10.57
C GLN A 57 5.70 16.09 10.97
N ILE A 58 5.71 15.43 12.14
CA ILE A 58 4.56 14.70 12.63
C ILE A 58 3.40 15.66 12.95
N ARG A 59 3.69 16.78 13.63
CA ARG A 59 2.67 17.78 14.02
C ARG A 59 2.12 18.57 12.84
N LYS A 60 2.97 18.92 11.88
CA LYS A 60 2.54 19.66 10.69
C LYS A 60 1.80 18.78 9.69
N GLY A 61 1.98 17.46 9.79
CA GLY A 61 1.55 16.53 8.76
C GLY A 61 2.42 16.63 7.50
N ILE A 62 2.00 15.92 6.46
CA ILE A 62 2.57 16.05 5.11
C ILE A 62 1.50 16.49 4.13
N THR A 63 1.88 17.31 3.15
CA THR A 63 0.94 17.86 2.14
C THR A 63 0.84 17.01 0.89
N GLU A 64 1.88 16.24 0.57
CA GLU A 64 1.95 15.34 -0.58
C GLU A 64 2.65 14.04 -0.18
N PRO A 65 2.26 12.90 -0.78
CA PRO A 65 2.95 11.63 -0.56
C PRO A 65 4.46 11.74 -0.83
N ARG A 66 5.26 11.20 0.09
CA ARG A 66 6.71 11.18 0.01
C ARG A 66 7.20 9.75 -0.21
N LEU A 67 7.84 9.49 -1.35
CA LEU A 67 8.52 8.22 -1.60
C LEU A 67 9.61 8.00 -0.54
N LEU A 68 9.56 6.86 0.15
CA LEU A 68 10.56 6.44 1.13
C LEU A 68 11.61 5.56 0.46
N GLU A 69 11.18 4.53 -0.26
CA GLU A 69 12.03 3.61 -1.01
C GLU A 69 11.26 2.88 -2.11
N LYS A 70 11.99 2.31 -3.07
CA LYS A 70 11.45 1.36 -4.07
C LYS A 70 11.99 -0.03 -3.76
N VAL A 71 11.10 -0.99 -3.52
CA VAL A 71 11.42 -2.40 -3.30
C VAL A 71 10.88 -3.20 -4.46
N HIS A 72 11.77 -3.61 -5.38
CA HIS A 72 11.41 -4.25 -6.64
C HIS A 72 10.32 -3.46 -7.38
N ASP A 73 9.14 -4.06 -7.57
CA ASP A 73 8.02 -3.48 -8.30
C ASP A 73 7.04 -2.74 -7.37
N THR A 74 7.45 -2.40 -6.14
CA THR A 74 6.60 -1.67 -5.18
C THR A 74 7.26 -0.37 -4.73
N ASN A 75 6.55 0.75 -4.87
CA ASN A 75 6.92 2.03 -4.26
C ASN A 75 6.34 2.10 -2.84
N VAL A 76 7.22 2.33 -1.86
CA VAL A 76 6.83 2.52 -0.46
C VAL A 76 6.82 4.01 -0.16
N SER A 77 5.66 4.56 0.21
CA SER A 77 5.49 6.00 0.39
C SER A 77 4.85 6.34 1.72
N LEU A 78 5.34 7.39 2.38
CA LEU A 78 4.61 8.08 3.43
C LEU A 78 3.48 8.87 2.76
N ILE A 79 2.24 8.43 2.91
CA ILE A 79 1.11 8.99 2.16
C ILE A 79 0.32 10.03 2.96
N GLU A 80 0.28 9.89 4.29
CA GLU A 80 -0.48 10.79 5.13
C GLU A 80 0.13 10.85 6.54
N VAL A 81 0.10 12.04 7.14
CA VAL A 81 0.32 12.23 8.57
C VAL A 81 -0.71 13.23 9.07
N TYR A 82 -1.54 12.84 10.04
CA TYR A 82 -2.61 13.69 10.53
C TYR A 82 -2.90 13.46 12.01
N GLU A 83 -3.50 14.45 12.66
CA GLU A 83 -4.00 14.34 14.02
C GLU A 83 -5.43 13.77 14.03
N ARG A 84 -5.66 12.73 14.82
CA ARG A 84 -6.95 12.07 15.03
C ARG A 84 -7.48 12.38 16.43
N GLY A 85 -8.59 13.12 16.47
CA GLY A 85 -9.37 13.39 17.68
C GLY A 85 -8.97 14.67 18.39
N ASN A 86 -9.91 15.25 19.14
CA ASN A 86 -9.78 16.63 19.61
C ASN A 86 -9.15 16.79 21.00
N HIS A 87 -8.96 15.71 21.79
CA HIS A 87 -8.72 15.84 23.24
C HIS A 87 -7.52 15.05 23.80
N ASN A 88 -6.99 14.05 23.09
CA ASN A 88 -5.82 13.27 23.54
C ASN A 88 -4.70 13.19 22.48
N GLY A 89 -4.73 14.07 21.46
CA GLY A 89 -3.70 14.24 20.43
C GLY A 89 -3.11 12.93 19.92
N LYS A 90 -3.78 12.22 19.00
CA LYS A 90 -3.18 11.05 18.34
C LYS A 90 -2.66 11.45 16.98
N TYR A 91 -1.41 11.16 16.67
CA TYR A 91 -0.88 11.33 15.33
C TYR A 91 -0.89 10.01 14.60
N VAL A 92 -1.57 9.97 13.45
CA VAL A 92 -1.64 8.80 12.59
C VAL A 92 -0.64 8.98 11.45
N ILE A 93 0.28 8.05 11.30
CA ILE A 93 1.32 8.03 10.26
C ILE A 93 0.98 6.88 9.31
N VAL A 94 0.63 7.19 8.06
CA VAL A 94 0.14 6.21 7.08
C VAL A 94 1.17 5.97 5.98
N ILE A 95 1.48 4.70 5.75
CA ILE A 95 2.36 4.23 4.68
C ILE A 95 1.55 3.46 3.65
N GLY A 96 1.72 3.82 2.38
CA GLY A 96 1.11 3.15 1.24
C GLY A 96 2.13 2.31 0.47
N LEU A 97 1.69 1.14 0.01
CA LEU A 97 2.41 0.27 -0.91
C LEU A 97 1.72 0.35 -2.28
N GLU A 98 2.37 1.02 -3.22
CA GLU A 98 1.92 1.13 -4.60
C GLU A 98 2.66 0.10 -5.46
N ASP A 99 1.93 -0.89 -5.97
CA ASP A 99 2.52 -1.98 -6.75
C ASP A 99 2.39 -1.73 -8.26
N GLU A 100 3.46 -2.02 -8.97
CA GLU A 100 3.55 -1.98 -10.42
C GLU A 100 3.36 -3.38 -11.00
N TYR A 101 2.16 -3.64 -11.55
CA TYR A 101 1.87 -4.94 -12.14
C TYR A 101 2.51 -5.11 -13.53
N HIS A 102 3.22 -6.22 -13.71
CA HIS A 102 3.86 -6.62 -14.94
C HIS A 102 3.24 -7.90 -15.50
N SER A 103 2.72 -7.82 -16.73
CA SER A 103 1.95 -8.93 -17.32
C SER A 103 2.71 -10.23 -17.59
N LEU A 104 4.06 -10.19 -17.56
CA LEU A 104 4.94 -11.34 -17.76
C LEU A 104 5.44 -11.96 -16.44
N GLY A 105 5.19 -11.29 -15.31
CA GLY A 105 5.74 -11.65 -14.01
C GLY A 105 6.54 -10.52 -13.40
N GLY A 106 6.79 -10.62 -12.09
CA GLY A 106 7.47 -9.60 -11.31
C GLY A 106 7.62 -10.01 -9.84
N THR A 107 8.09 -9.06 -9.04
CA THR A 107 8.30 -9.19 -7.60
C THR A 107 7.77 -7.95 -6.89
N MET A 108 6.75 -8.13 -6.04
CA MET A 108 6.12 -7.05 -5.26
C MET A 108 6.40 -7.23 -3.78
N LEU A 109 6.46 -6.13 -3.03
CA LEU A 109 6.46 -6.16 -1.57
C LEU A 109 5.04 -6.42 -1.06
N ALA A 110 4.89 -7.37 -0.15
CA ALA A 110 3.61 -7.85 0.35
C ALA A 110 3.55 -7.83 1.88
N MET A 111 2.40 -7.41 2.41
CA MET A 111 2.10 -7.49 3.84
C MET A 111 1.61 -8.88 4.30
N PHE A 112 1.60 -9.86 3.41
CA PHE A 112 1.12 -11.22 3.65
C PHE A 112 2.09 -12.24 3.09
N ARG A 113 2.04 -13.46 3.64
CA ARG A 113 2.61 -14.66 3.02
C ARG A 113 1.52 -15.48 2.35
N LEU A 114 1.85 -16.10 1.23
CA LEU A 114 1.07 -17.18 0.63
C LEU A 114 1.43 -18.50 1.33
N ASN A 115 0.42 -19.24 1.77
CA ASN A 115 0.58 -20.54 2.39
C ASN A 115 0.48 -21.66 1.32
N PRO A 116 1.02 -22.86 1.59
CA PRO A 116 0.96 -23.98 0.64
C PRO A 116 -0.46 -24.42 0.26
N ASP A 117 -1.45 -24.13 1.11
CA ASP A 117 -2.87 -24.43 0.91
C ASP A 117 -3.62 -23.30 0.19
N GLN A 118 -2.91 -22.37 -0.46
CA GLN A 118 -3.45 -21.20 -1.16
C GLN A 118 -4.15 -20.18 -0.25
N SER A 119 -4.09 -20.35 1.07
CA SER A 119 -4.49 -19.30 2.01
C SER A 119 -3.41 -18.23 2.14
N SER A 120 -3.70 -17.15 2.85
CA SER A 120 -2.70 -16.13 3.19
C SER A 120 -2.76 -15.73 4.66
N SER A 121 -1.63 -15.30 5.21
CA SER A 121 -1.53 -14.83 6.60
C SER A 121 -0.58 -13.65 6.71
N ARG A 122 -0.82 -12.76 7.69
CA ARG A 122 0.04 -11.60 7.97
C ARG A 122 0.98 -11.89 9.12
N THR A 123 2.21 -11.39 9.02
CA THR A 123 3.28 -11.58 10.02
C THR A 123 3.99 -10.27 10.35
N VAL A 124 3.32 -9.15 10.07
CA VAL A 124 3.92 -7.82 10.14
C VAL A 124 4.11 -7.39 11.60
N THR A 125 5.30 -6.87 11.92
CA THR A 125 5.65 -6.33 13.24
C THR A 125 6.03 -4.86 13.12
N TYR A 126 5.61 -4.05 14.08
CA TYR A 126 5.78 -2.59 14.09
C TYR A 126 6.63 -2.18 15.29
N GLU A 127 7.59 -1.30 15.07
CA GLU A 127 8.48 -0.76 16.10
C GLU A 127 8.57 0.77 15.93
N VAL A 128 8.53 1.51 17.03
CA VAL A 128 8.69 2.97 17.05
C VAL A 128 9.60 3.35 18.20
N PHE A 129 10.63 4.15 17.90
CA PHE A 129 11.59 4.64 18.89
C PHE A 129 12.05 6.06 18.59
N ASN A 130 12.43 6.78 19.65
CA ASN A 130 13.00 8.12 19.53
C ASN A 130 14.52 8.09 19.28
N GLU A 131 15.14 9.25 19.16
CA GLU A 131 16.58 9.43 18.95
C GLU A 131 17.47 8.81 20.05
N ASP A 132 16.95 8.64 21.26
CA ASP A 132 17.65 8.01 22.38
C ASP A 132 17.55 6.47 22.36
N GLY A 133 16.84 5.91 21.36
CA GLY A 133 16.56 4.47 21.26
C GLY A 133 15.48 3.98 22.23
N LYS A 134 14.70 4.89 22.83
CA LYS A 134 13.57 4.54 23.69
C LYS A 134 12.40 4.08 22.82
N ASN A 135 12.07 2.79 22.90
CA ASN A 135 10.87 2.22 22.27
C ASN A 135 9.60 2.71 22.97
N VAL A 136 8.56 2.94 22.19
CA VAL A 136 7.20 3.20 22.66
C VAL A 136 6.24 2.17 22.05
N ASP A 137 5.25 1.76 22.84
CA ASP A 137 4.18 0.90 22.33
C ASP A 137 3.14 1.78 21.64
N VAL A 138 2.88 1.51 20.37
CA VAL A 138 1.95 2.30 19.55
C VAL A 138 0.84 1.42 19.05
N ALA A 139 -0.38 1.97 18.98
CA ALA A 139 -1.42 1.31 18.22
C ALA A 139 -1.01 1.32 16.74
N HIS A 140 -1.32 0.23 16.03
CA HIS A 140 -0.93 0.06 14.65
C HIS A 140 -1.95 -0.81 13.92
N GLY A 141 -1.95 -0.73 12.59
CA GLY A 141 -2.82 -1.54 11.78
C GLY A 141 -2.40 -1.52 10.32
N GLY A 142 -3.02 -2.37 9.52
CA GLY A 142 -2.77 -2.39 8.10
C GLY A 142 -3.62 -3.42 7.38
N GLY A 143 -3.74 -3.22 6.08
CA GLY A 143 -4.77 -3.84 5.29
C GLY A 143 -4.55 -3.73 3.80
N ASP A 144 -5.53 -4.24 3.09
CA ASP A 144 -5.66 -4.02 1.66
C ASP A 144 -6.34 -2.66 1.46
N GLY A 145 -5.89 -1.93 0.43
CA GLY A 145 -6.38 -0.62 0.07
C GLY A 145 -6.92 -0.60 -1.36
N GLU A 146 -7.29 0.58 -1.81
CA GLU A 146 -7.61 0.85 -3.22
C GLU A 146 -6.40 1.46 -3.93
N ALA A 147 -6.39 1.37 -5.26
CA ALA A 147 -5.37 2.02 -6.08
C ALA A 147 -5.27 3.53 -5.74
N PRO A 148 -4.06 4.11 -5.73
CA PRO A 148 -2.80 3.48 -6.13
C PRO A 148 -2.16 2.59 -5.05
N TYR A 149 -2.62 2.68 -3.80
CA TYR A 149 -2.01 1.99 -2.66
C TYR A 149 -2.78 0.70 -2.34
N ASN A 150 -2.50 -0.37 -3.09
CA ASN A 150 -3.20 -1.66 -2.98
C ASN A 150 -3.08 -2.29 -1.60
N GLN A 151 -2.05 -1.91 -0.83
CA GLN A 151 -1.90 -2.21 0.59
C GLN A 151 -1.42 -0.97 1.36
N SER A 152 -1.76 -0.89 2.65
CA SER A 152 -1.29 0.18 3.52
C SER A 152 -1.17 -0.27 4.97
N TYR A 153 -0.35 0.44 5.73
CA TYR A 153 -0.24 0.29 7.17
C TYR A 153 -0.06 1.64 7.85
N HIS A 154 -0.31 1.68 9.16
CA HIS A 154 -0.20 2.90 9.92
C HIS A 154 0.29 2.65 11.35
N TYR A 155 0.83 3.72 11.92
CA TYR A 155 1.16 3.86 13.33
C TYR A 155 0.28 4.95 13.94
N GLU A 156 -0.15 4.79 15.18
CA GLU A 156 -0.81 5.83 15.98
C GLU A 156 0.09 6.18 17.17
N LEU A 157 0.72 7.34 17.12
CA LEU A 157 1.57 7.87 18.19
C LEU A 157 0.77 8.83 19.07
N LEU A 158 0.87 8.71 20.39
CA LEU A 158 0.24 9.67 21.30
C LEU A 158 1.06 10.96 21.37
N GLU A 159 0.38 12.09 21.60
CA GLU A 159 1.05 13.37 21.76
C GLU A 159 2.00 13.36 22.96
N GLU A 160 1.64 12.68 24.04
CA GLU A 160 2.52 12.55 25.21
C GLU A 160 3.81 11.81 24.90
N ASP A 161 3.75 10.77 24.06
CA ASP A 161 4.94 10.06 23.57
C ASP A 161 5.75 10.98 22.68
N LEU A 162 5.10 11.65 21.72
CA LEU A 162 5.74 12.56 20.79
C LEU A 162 6.57 13.65 21.51
N LEU A 163 6.11 14.15 22.66
CA LEU A 163 6.83 15.14 23.48
C LEU A 163 8.12 14.60 24.13
N MET A 164 8.36 13.28 24.10
CA MET A 164 9.55 12.64 24.66
C MET A 164 10.74 12.56 23.69
N GLY A 165 10.61 13.09 22.47
CA GLY A 165 11.67 13.07 21.47
C GLY A 165 11.48 14.09 20.36
N GLU A 166 12.58 14.57 19.82
CA GLU A 166 12.61 15.46 18.66
C GLU A 166 12.49 14.69 17.35
N THR A 167 12.91 13.42 17.32
CA THR A 167 12.97 12.60 16.11
C THR A 167 12.52 11.17 16.38
N TRP A 168 11.63 10.67 15.53
CA TRP A 168 11.00 9.37 15.68
C TRP A 168 11.30 8.48 14.49
N THR A 169 11.82 7.29 14.76
CA THR A 169 12.06 6.24 13.78
C THR A 169 10.95 5.20 13.86
N PHE A 170 10.39 4.91 12.70
CA PHE A 170 9.33 3.94 12.48
C PHE A 170 9.88 2.79 11.67
N LYS A 171 9.63 1.57 12.12
CA LYS A 171 10.11 0.36 11.46
C LYS A 171 8.99 -0.66 11.36
N VAL A 172 8.85 -1.23 10.16
CA VAL A 172 7.99 -2.39 9.92
C VAL A 172 8.83 -3.56 9.41
N SER A 173 8.59 -4.74 9.97
CA SER A 173 9.28 -5.99 9.62
C SER A 173 8.28 -7.13 9.44
N GLY A 174 8.76 -8.31 9.02
CA GLY A 174 7.89 -9.47 8.75
C GLY A 174 7.09 -9.34 7.45
N LEU A 175 7.53 -8.46 6.56
CA LEU A 175 7.05 -8.32 5.18
C LEU A 175 7.56 -9.47 4.31
N HIS A 176 6.96 -9.64 3.14
CA HIS A 176 7.31 -10.69 2.18
C HIS A 176 7.51 -10.12 0.79
N LEU A 177 8.28 -10.81 -0.05
CA LEU A 177 8.33 -10.59 -1.49
C LEU A 177 7.38 -11.58 -2.16
N LEU A 178 6.36 -11.08 -2.86
CA LEU A 178 5.48 -11.85 -3.72
C LEU A 178 6.11 -11.98 -5.10
N HIS A 179 6.49 -13.20 -5.46
CA HIS A 179 6.94 -13.56 -6.80
C HIS A 179 5.77 -14.09 -7.60
N TYR A 180 5.66 -13.67 -8.85
CA TYR A 180 4.60 -14.12 -9.74
C TYR A 180 5.08 -14.14 -11.19
N GLY A 181 4.43 -14.95 -12.02
CA GLY A 181 4.73 -15.11 -13.43
C GLY A 181 3.57 -15.74 -14.19
N LYS A 182 3.61 -15.70 -15.52
CA LYS A 182 2.73 -16.57 -16.31
C LYS A 182 3.42 -17.90 -16.57
N TYR A 183 2.63 -18.97 -16.59
CA TYR A 183 3.03 -20.20 -17.28
C TYR A 183 3.25 -19.96 -18.76
#